data_AF-A0A068N1X2-F1
#
_entry.id   AF-A0A068N1X2-F1
#
_cell.length_a   1.000
_cell.length_b   1.000
_cell.length_c   1.000
_cell.angle_alpha   90.00
_cell.angle_beta   90.00
_cell.angle_gamma   90.00
#
_symmetry.space_group_name_H-M   'P 1'
#
loop_
_entity.id
_entity.type
_entity.pdbx_description
1 polymer ?
#
loop_
_entity_poly.entity_id
_entity_poly.type
_entity_poly.pdbx_seq_one_letter_code
_entity_poly.pdbx_strand_id
1 'polypeptide(L)' 'MDAGFELLRSEGSHRIYGKQSRRVVIPFHSGKILHPKIVKQVIQAIQND' A
#
# COMPACT_ATOMS: atom_id res chain seq x y z
N MET A 1 -2.25 -13.18 8.03
CA MET A 1 -3.57 -12.53 7.84
C MET A 1 -3.45 -11.65 6.63
N ASP A 2 -4.26 -11.91 5.62
CA ASP A 2 -4.38 -11.10 4.41
C ASP A 2 -5.45 -10.02 4.66
N ALA A 3 -5.16 -8.77 4.33
CA ALA A 3 -6.11 -7.65 4.47
C ALA A 3 -7.10 -7.56 3.29
N GLY A 4 -6.95 -8.42 2.28
CA GLY A 4 -7.78 -8.46 1.08
C GLY A 4 -7.41 -7.40 0.04
N PHE A 5 -6.22 -6.83 0.14
CA PHE A 5 -5.69 -5.89 -0.85
C PHE A 5 -4.89 -6.62 -1.92
N GLU A 6 -5.25 -6.43 -3.17
CA GLU A 6 -4.59 -7.06 -4.32
C GLU A 6 -3.70 -6.05 -5.05
N LEU A 7 -2.58 -6.53 -5.61
CA LEU A 7 -1.70 -5.69 -6.44
C LEU A 7 -2.38 -5.44 -7.79
N LEU A 8 -2.80 -4.20 -8.03
CA LEU A 8 -3.44 -3.80 -9.30
C LEU A 8 -2.42 -3.39 -10.36
N ARG A 9 -1.37 -2.66 -9.95
CA ARG A 9 -0.36 -2.12 -10.88
C ARG A 9 0.99 -1.95 -10.19
N SER A 10 2.05 -2.18 -10.95
CA SER A 10 3.42 -1.78 -10.61
C SER A 10 3.94 -0.89 -11.73
N GLU A 11 4.34 0.33 -11.43
CA GLU A 11 4.93 1.26 -12.40
C GLU A 11 6.04 2.07 -11.73
N GLY A 12 7.24 2.01 -12.32
CA GLY A 12 8.41 2.69 -11.78
C GLY A 12 8.65 2.35 -10.30
N SER A 13 8.77 3.38 -9.47
CA SER A 13 9.03 3.28 -8.03
C SER A 13 7.77 3.17 -7.17
N HIS A 14 6.63 2.77 -7.73
CA HIS A 14 5.36 2.68 -7.00
C HIS A 14 4.58 1.41 -7.31
N ARG A 15 3.82 0.96 -6.31
CA ARG A 15 2.83 -0.11 -6.41
C ARG A 15 1.47 0.40 -6.01
N ILE A 16 0.43 -0.03 -6.71
CA ILE A 16 -0.96 0.29 -6.42
C ILE A 16 -1.65 -0.98 -5.94
N TYR A 17 -2.18 -0.94 -4.73
CA TYR A 17 -2.97 -2.00 -4.13
C TYR A 17 -4.44 -1.57 -4.05
N GLY A 18 -5.37 -2.49 -4.24
CA GLY A 18 -6.80 -2.21 -4.21
C GLY A 18 -7.62 -3.24 -3.46
N LYS A 19 -8.69 -2.77 -2.83
CA LYS A 19 -9.72 -3.59 -2.18
C LYS A 19 -11.06 -2.87 -2.31
N GLN A 20 -12.03 -3.49 -2.96
CA GLN A 20 -13.33 -2.87 -3.28
C GLN A 20 -13.15 -1.47 -3.93
N SER A 21 -13.68 -0.41 -3.31
CA SER A 21 -13.56 0.98 -3.77
C SER A 21 -12.30 1.69 -3.25
N ARG A 22 -11.49 1.04 -2.42
CA ARG A 22 -10.29 1.60 -1.80
C ARG A 22 -9.03 1.27 -2.59
N ARG A 23 -8.14 2.27 -2.72
CA ARG A 23 -6.82 2.12 -3.35
C ARG A 23 -5.74 2.73 -2.47
N VAL A 24 -4.58 2.06 -2.43
CA VAL A 24 -3.39 2.51 -1.69
C VAL A 24 -2.21 2.49 -2.65
N VAL A 25 -1.49 3.60 -2.74
CA VAL A 25 -0.26 3.72 -3.54
C VAL A 25 0.93 3.71 -2.60
N ILE A 26 1.86 2.77 -2.80
CA ILE A 26 3.01 2.55 -1.93
C ILE A 26 4.29 2.76 -2.73
N PRO A 27 5.22 3.61 -2.28
CA PRO A 27 6.56 3.68 -2.84
C PRO A 27 7.25 2.33 -2.72
N PHE A 28 7.80 1.82 -3.81
CA PHE A 28 8.48 0.55 -3.88
C PHE A 28 9.77 0.66 -4.70
N HIS A 29 10.90 0.66 -4.00
CA HIS A 29 12.24 0.58 -4.57
C HIS A 29 13.12 -0.24 -3.63
N SER A 30 13.98 -1.09 -4.21
CA SER A 30 14.90 -1.94 -3.48
C SER A 30 15.81 -1.12 -2.56
N GLY A 31 16.00 -1.58 -1.33
CA GLY A 31 16.99 -1.03 -0.40
C GLY A 31 16.55 0.23 0.38
N LYS A 32 15.27 0.62 0.35
CA LYS A 32 14.80 1.72 1.22
C LYS A 32 13.67 1.28 2.14
N ILE A 33 13.74 1.76 3.38
CA ILE A 33 12.69 1.63 4.39
C ILE A 33 11.59 2.66 4.10
N LEU A 34 10.32 2.25 4.22
CA LEU A 34 9.19 3.18 4.16
C LEU A 34 9.24 4.13 5.35
N HIS A 35 9.05 5.42 5.10
CA HIS A 35 8.93 6.39 6.16
C HIS A 35 7.75 6.04 7.10
N PRO A 36 7.88 6.17 8.43
CA PRO A 36 6.83 5.77 9.38
C PRO A 36 5.44 6.37 9.10
N LYS A 37 5.39 7.59 8.54
CA LYS A 37 4.14 8.22 8.08
C LYS A 37 3.37 7.36 7.07
N ILE A 38 4.07 6.76 6.11
CA ILE A 38 3.46 5.91 5.08
C ILE A 38 2.95 4.62 5.71
N VAL A 39 3.74 4.00 6.60
CA VAL A 39 3.32 2.80 7.33
C VAL A 39 2.05 3.07 8.15
N LYS A 40 1.98 4.20 8.85
CA LYS A 40 0.78 4.61 9.60
C LYS A 40 -0.44 4.76 8.69
N GLN A 41 -0.28 5.38 7.52
CA GLN A 41 -1.36 5.53 6.54
C GLN A 41 -1.85 4.19 6.01
N VAL A 42 -0.94 3.24 5.75
CA VAL A 42 -1.30 1.88 5.32
C VAL A 42 -2.07 1.14 6.42
N ILE A 43 -1.63 1.21 7.67
CA ILE A 43 -2.35 0.58 8.80
C ILE A 43 -3.76 1.17 8.95
N GLN A 44 -3.89 2.50 8.86
CA GLN A 44 -5.20 3.16 8.86
C GLN A 44 -6.05 2.75 7.68
N ALA A 45 -5.45 2.45 6.52
CA ALA A 45 -6.16 1.96 5.36
C ALA A 45 -6.72 0.55 5.54
N ILE A 46 -6.04 -0.27 6.34
CA ILE A 46 -6.46 -1.65 6.62
C ILE A 46 -7.51 -1.69 7.74
N GLN A 47 -7.42 -0.81 8.74
CA GLN A 47 -8.30 -0.84 9.93
C GLN A 47 -9.64 -0.14 9.75
N ASN A 48 -9.74 0.84 8.84
CA ASN A 48 -10.97 1.58 8.57
C ASN A 48 -11.76 0.99 7.39
N ASP A 49 -11.68 -0.32 7.20
CA ASP A 49 -12.45 -1.12 6.25
C ASP A 49 -13.36 -2.09 7.01
#